data_AF-X5DQG1-F1
#
_entry.id   AF-X5DQG1-F1
#
_cell.length_a   1.000
_cell.length_b   1.000
_cell.length_c   1.000
_cell.angle_alpha   90.00
_cell.angle_beta   90.00
_cell.angle_gamma   90.00
#
_symmetry.space_group_name_H-M   'P 1'
#
loop_
_entity.id
_entity.type
_entity.pdbx_description
1 polymer ?
#
loop_
_entity_poly.entity_id
_entity_poly.type
_entity_poly.pdbx_seq_one_letter_code
_entity_poly.pdbx_strand_id
1 'polypeptide(L)' 'MPMSIRFTADEESRLEALATRTGRSKSFYVREAVQAHLAELEDAYGAGRSGA' A
#
# COMPACT_ATOMS: atom_id res chain seq x y z
N MET A 1 4.60 10.58 9.60
CA MET A 1 3.31 10.71 10.32
C MET A 1 2.56 9.39 10.21
N PRO A 2 1.88 8.91 11.26
CA PRO A 2 1.07 7.68 11.20
C PRO A 2 -0.28 7.92 10.51
N MET A 3 -0.82 6.93 9.78
CA MET A 3 -2.04 7.10 8.96
C MET A 3 -3.31 6.36 9.45
N SER A 4 -3.31 5.12 9.90
CA SER A 4 -4.54 4.31 10.14
C SER A 4 -5.41 4.06 8.90
N ILE A 5 -5.39 2.80 8.44
CA ILE A 5 -6.19 2.30 7.31
C ILE A 5 -7.05 1.16 7.84
N ARG A 6 -8.34 1.11 7.46
CA ARG A 6 -9.24 0.02 7.83
C ARG A 6 -9.29 -1.01 6.71
N PHE A 7 -8.87 -2.23 7.01
CA PHE A 7 -8.97 -3.37 6.10
C PHE A 7 -10.26 -4.15 6.35
N THR A 8 -10.73 -4.84 5.33
CA THR A 8 -11.68 -5.94 5.48
C THR A 8 -11.00 -7.12 6.18
N ALA A 9 -11.79 -8.03 6.77
CA ALA A 9 -11.26 -9.21 7.46
C ALA A 9 -10.41 -10.11 6.53
N ASP A 10 -10.80 -10.21 5.27
CA ASP A 10 -10.09 -11.00 4.26
C ASP A 10 -8.73 -10.37 3.89
N GLU A 11 -8.69 -9.06 3.65
CA GLU A 11 -7.43 -8.34 3.38
C GLU A 11 -6.46 -8.45 4.56
N GLU A 12 -6.96 -8.32 5.79
CA GLU A 12 -6.14 -8.47 6.99
C GLU A 12 -5.59 -9.90 7.10
N SER A 13 -6.41 -10.92 6.87
CA SER A 13 -5.98 -12.32 6.89
C SER A 13 -4.89 -12.60 5.84
N ARG A 14 -5.03 -12.05 4.63
CA ARG A 14 -4.03 -12.15 3.56
C ARG A 14 -2.71 -11.47 3.94
N LEU A 15 -2.77 -10.28 4.52
CA LEU A 15 -1.59 -9.55 5.00
C LEU A 15 -0.89 -10.29 6.15
N GLU A 16 -1.64 -10.83 7.10
CA GLU A 16 -1.11 -11.60 8.23
C GLU A 16 -0.41 -12.88 7.77
N ALA A 17 -1.03 -13.62 6.84
CA ALA A 17 -0.44 -14.83 6.27
C ALA A 17 0.84 -14.52 5.49
N LEU A 18 0.86 -13.43 4.72
CA LEU A 18 2.06 -12.98 3.99
C LEU A 18 3.18 -12.60 4.96
N ALA A 19 2.87 -11.77 5.97
CA ALA A 19 3.80 -11.35 7.02
C ALA A 19 4.43 -12.54 7.75
N THR A 20 3.60 -13.51 8.15
CA THR A 20 4.04 -14.73 8.85
C THR A 20 4.98 -15.56 7.97
N ARG A 21 4.66 -15.74 6.69
CA ARG A 21 5.43 -16.57 5.76
C ARG A 21 6.82 -16.00 5.44
N THR A 22 6.99 -14.69 5.52
CA THR A 22 8.22 -14.00 5.09
C THR A 22 9.02 -13.39 6.23
N GLY A 23 8.49 -13.44 7.45
CA GLY A 23 9.13 -12.85 8.63
C GLY A 23 9.17 -11.33 8.60
N ARG A 24 8.20 -10.67 7.94
CA ARG A 24 8.09 -9.21 7.84
C ARG A 24 6.79 -8.72 8.46
N SER A 25 6.69 -7.44 8.78
CA SER A 25 5.47 -6.85 9.35
C SER A 25 4.41 -6.57 8.27
N LYS A 26 3.12 -6.53 8.66
CA LYS A 26 2.03 -6.11 7.76
C LYS A 26 2.28 -4.71 7.17
N SER A 27 2.77 -3.78 7.99
CA SER A 27 3.09 -2.41 7.56
C SER A 27 4.18 -2.34 6.49
N PHE A 28 5.11 -3.29 6.46
CA PHE A 28 6.10 -3.39 5.38
C PHE A 28 5.39 -3.60 4.04
N TYR A 29 4.48 -4.58 3.96
CA TYR A 29 3.74 -4.88 2.73
C TYR A 29 2.76 -3.80 2.31
N VAL A 30 2.10 -3.14 3.27
CA VAL A 30 1.27 -1.97 2.97
C VAL A 30 2.11 -0.87 2.33
N ARG A 31 3.31 -0.61 2.85
CA ARG A 31 4.21 0.40 2.28
C ARG A 31 4.70 0.01 0.87
N GLU A 32 5.09 -1.25 0.67
CA GLU A 32 5.52 -1.73 -0.65
C GLU A 32 4.38 -1.62 -1.68
N ALA A 33 3.15 -1.99 -1.31
CA ALA A 33 1.99 -1.87 -2.18
C ALA A 33 1.70 -0.42 -2.56
N VAL A 34 1.79 0.50 -1.59
CA VAL A 34 1.66 1.95 -1.88
C VAL A 34 2.76 2.40 -2.83
N GLN A 35 4.02 2.05 -2.58
CA GLN A 35 5.14 2.45 -3.45
C GLN A 35 5.01 1.92 -4.88
N ALA A 36 4.54 0.68 -5.04
CA ALA A 36 4.36 0.06 -6.35
C ALA A 36 3.26 0.75 -7.19
N HIS A 37 2.21 1.26 -6.55
CA HIS A 37 1.06 1.84 -7.25
C HIS A 37 0.99 3.38 -7.21
N LEU A 38 1.83 4.05 -6.42
CA LEU A 38 1.72 5.50 -6.23
C LEU A 38 1.86 6.28 -7.54
N ALA A 39 2.83 5.93 -8.39
CA ALA A 39 3.05 6.60 -9.68
C ALA A 39 1.85 6.43 -10.63
N GLU A 40 1.31 5.21 -10.73
CA GLU A 40 0.13 4.93 -11.56
C GLU A 40 -1.09 5.72 -11.08
N LEU A 41 -1.25 5.86 -9.75
CA LEU A 41 -2.30 6.69 -9.15
C LEU A 41 -2.08 8.18 -9.45
N GLU A 42 -0.85 8.68 -9.32
CA GLU A 42 -0.53 10.08 -9.64
C GLU A 42 -0.85 10.42 -11.10
N ASP A 43 -0.56 9.52 -12.03
CA ASP A 43 -0.92 9.67 -13.45
C ASP A 43 -2.44 9.58 -13.67
N ALA A 44 -3.10 8.57 -13.08
CA ALA A 44 -4.55 8.34 -13.24
C ALA A 44 -5.39 9.51 -12.71
N TYR A 45 -4.93 10.17 -11.65
CA TYR A 45 -5.60 11.34 -11.06
C TYR A 45 -5.06 12.68 -11.57
N GLY A 46 -4.18 12.69 -12.58
CA GLY A 46 -3.64 13.91 -13.18
C GLY A 46 -2.80 14.77 -12.23
N ALA A 47 -2.24 14.15 -11.18
CA ALA A 47 -1.34 14.79 -10.22
C ALA A 47 0.13 14.77 -10.70
N GLY A 48 0.44 14.06 -11.79
CA GLY A 48 1.69 14.21 -12.51
C GLY A 48 1.88 15.67 -12.91
N ARG A 49 2.93 16.32 -12.40
CA ARG A 49 3.23 17.75 -12.54
C ARG A 49 2.75 18.30 -13.90
N SER A 50 1.65 19.07 -13.87
CA SER A 50 1.28 19.96 -14.97
C SER A 50 2.32 21.09 -15.02
N GLY A 51 3.45 20.80 -15.65
CA GLY A 51 4.44 21.76 -16.08
C GLY A 51 4.33 21.91 -17.59
N ALA A 52 3.35 22.71 -18.03
CA ALA A 52 3.29 23.34 -19.33
C ALA A 52 2.55 24.67 -19.16
#